data_AF-A0AAE0P264-F1
#
_entry.id   AF-A0AAE0P264-F1
#
_cell.length_a   1.000
_cell.length_b   1.000
_cell.length_c   1.000
_cell.angle_alpha   90.00
_cell.angle_beta   90.00
_cell.angle_gamma   90.00
#
_symmetry.space_group_name_H-M   'P 1'
#
loop_
_entity.id
_entity.type
_entity.pdbx_description
1 polymer ?
#
loop_
_entity_poly.entity_id
_entity_poly.type
_entity_poly.pdbx_seq_one_letter_code
_entity_poly.pdbx_strand_id
1 'polypeptide(L)'
;MSSFLKFLVSSGDSPSSRRHKHPYYPQGVVVPNYAPNTLQLPMVLGAFGGGVALLMVAAVAVGKKVNKRLTWKDAGALAWFTLCGFLHCVFEGYFVLNHATLAGKQDIFAQLWKEYALSDSRYMTSDPFMLCIESLTVLTWGPLSLLAAYAIIRGNTSLRHIAQTIVSVGHLYGVALYFGTCFFQEKFRGISYSRPETLYYWVYYAGMNAPWVIVPAILLIQSSRTIKQGLSVLNKVKSMKGDSTASSGSSIYSGKAESIRSFDGSETKSSSRKDRESKREPSRDSRDGSKRDRVSEQAAYLRDEGRPESIAESRYENWEDSRADAREQLRKKKTGRRE
;
A
#
# COMPACT_ATOMS: atom_id res chain seq x y z
N MET A 1 -25.80 26.07 11.43
CA MET A 1 -24.55 26.79 11.07
C MET A 1 -23.85 27.47 12.26
N SER A 2 -24.35 27.42 13.51
CA SER A 2 -23.71 28.11 14.65
C SER A 2 -22.58 27.32 15.33
N SER A 3 -22.57 25.97 15.29
CA SER A 3 -21.53 25.17 15.96
C SER A 3 -20.17 25.17 15.25
N PHE A 4 -20.14 25.38 13.93
CA PHE A 4 -18.89 25.40 13.15
C PHE A 4 -18.09 26.70 13.38
N LEU A 5 -18.76 27.81 13.67
CA LEU A 5 -18.12 29.10 13.97
C LEU A 5 -17.60 29.17 15.42
N LYS A 6 -18.20 28.43 16.36
CA LYS A 6 -17.65 28.31 17.73
C LYS A 6 -16.33 27.55 17.78
N PHE A 7 -16.04 26.70 16.80
CA PHE A 7 -14.75 26.01 16.65
C PHE A 7 -13.61 26.98 16.26
N LEU A 8 -13.94 28.08 15.57
CA LEU A 8 -12.94 29.02 15.04
C LEU A 8 -12.58 30.19 15.99
N VAL A 9 -13.31 30.38 17.08
CA VAL A 9 -13.14 31.55 17.99
C VAL A 9 -12.60 31.18 19.37
N SER A 10 -12.48 29.89 19.72
CA SER A 10 -11.89 29.47 20.99
C SER A 10 -10.35 29.37 20.93
N SER A 11 -9.70 30.40 20.41
CA SER A 11 -8.24 30.57 20.45
C SER A 11 -7.92 31.77 21.32
N GLY A 12 -7.79 31.55 22.63
CA GLY A 12 -7.49 32.63 23.55
C GLY A 12 -7.78 32.28 25.00
N ASP A 13 -7.04 31.32 25.54
CA ASP A 13 -6.43 31.42 26.88
C ASP A 13 -5.46 30.25 27.03
N SER A 14 -4.19 30.59 27.29
CA SER A 14 -3.12 29.62 27.51
C SER A 14 -3.02 29.31 29.00
N PRO A 15 -3.58 28.19 29.51
CA PRO A 15 -3.13 27.66 30.79
C PRO A 15 -1.75 27.05 30.54
N SER A 16 -0.75 27.56 31.27
CA SER A 16 0.61 26.99 31.38
C SER A 16 0.64 25.49 31.06
N SER A 17 1.20 25.11 29.90
CA SER A 17 1.14 23.74 29.41
C SER A 17 1.81 22.80 30.42
N ARG A 18 1.03 22.11 31.25
CA ARG A 18 1.50 20.88 31.87
C ARG A 18 1.71 19.92 30.70
N ARG A 19 2.94 19.84 30.19
CA ARG A 19 3.32 18.74 29.28
C ARG A 19 3.10 17.46 30.06
N HIS A 20 1.98 16.79 29.80
CA HIS A 20 1.69 15.51 30.43
C HIS A 20 2.80 14.53 29.99
N LYS A 21 3.55 14.01 30.97
CA LYS A 21 4.60 13.01 30.70
C LYS A 21 3.93 11.78 30.08
N HIS A 22 4.38 11.38 28.90
CA HIS A 22 3.93 10.19 28.20
C HIS A 22 5.15 9.37 27.72
N PRO A 23 5.02 8.05 27.50
CA PRO A 23 6.14 7.20 27.10
C PRO A 23 6.49 7.28 25.60
N TYR A 24 5.68 7.98 24.80
CA TYR A 24 5.78 8.04 23.33
C TYR A 24 6.92 8.92 22.82
N TYR A 25 7.42 8.59 21.63
CA TYR A 25 8.54 9.26 20.97
C TYR A 25 8.09 10.06 19.73
N PRO A 26 8.67 11.24 19.49
CA PRO A 26 9.66 11.94 20.32
C PRO A 26 9.07 12.45 21.65
N GLN A 27 9.84 12.41 22.73
CA GLN A 27 9.41 12.77 24.09
C GLN A 27 8.91 14.23 24.24
N GLY A 28 9.24 15.12 23.30
CA GLY A 28 8.82 16.52 23.30
C GLY A 28 7.52 16.82 22.55
N VAL A 29 6.88 15.80 21.97
CA VAL A 29 5.59 15.96 21.27
C VAL A 29 4.46 16.17 22.28
N VAL A 30 3.35 16.75 21.84
CA VAL A 30 2.15 16.89 22.67
C VAL A 30 1.23 15.73 22.34
N VAL A 31 0.85 14.95 23.36
CA VAL A 31 -0.20 13.94 23.26
C VAL A 31 -1.38 14.40 24.12
N PRO A 32 -2.43 15.00 23.52
CA PRO A 32 -3.54 15.58 24.28
C PRO A 32 -4.26 14.53 25.12
N ASN A 33 -4.60 14.91 26.36
CA ASN A 33 -5.40 14.08 27.27
C ASN A 33 -4.83 12.67 27.53
N TYR A 34 -3.51 12.49 27.45
CA TYR A 34 -2.88 11.19 27.70
C TYR A 34 -3.23 10.66 29.09
N ALA A 35 -3.70 9.41 29.13
CA ALA A 35 -3.90 8.64 30.35
C ALA A 35 -3.23 7.25 30.19
N PRO A 36 -2.40 6.81 31.14
CA PRO A 36 -1.79 5.49 31.09
C PRO A 36 -2.84 4.37 31.14
N ASN A 37 -2.46 3.18 30.69
CA ASN A 37 -3.31 1.99 30.77
C ASN A 37 -3.63 1.65 32.22
N THR A 38 -4.90 1.34 32.50
CA THR A 38 -5.37 0.89 33.82
C THR A 38 -5.37 -0.62 33.94
N LEU A 39 -5.49 -1.34 32.82
CA LEU A 39 -5.40 -2.80 32.77
C LEU A 39 -3.94 -3.23 32.67
N GLN A 40 -3.63 -4.37 33.29
CA GLN A 40 -2.33 -4.99 33.14
C GLN A 40 -2.17 -5.56 31.73
N LEU A 41 -0.96 -5.46 31.18
CA LEU A 41 -0.64 -5.90 29.82
C LEU A 41 -1.12 -7.34 29.51
N PRO A 42 -0.90 -8.36 30.36
CA PRO A 42 -1.38 -9.72 30.07
C PRO A 42 -2.90 -9.82 29.93
N MET A 43 -3.66 -8.98 30.65
CA MET A 43 -5.13 -8.97 30.54
C MET A 43 -5.57 -8.41 29.19
N VAL A 44 -4.94 -7.31 28.74
CA VAL A 44 -5.23 -6.70 27.45
C VAL A 44 -4.89 -7.65 26.31
N LEU A 45 -3.68 -8.23 26.33
CA LEU A 45 -3.23 -9.19 25.31
C LEU A 45 -4.05 -10.48 25.35
N GLY A 46 -4.36 -11.01 26.53
CA GLY A 46 -5.13 -12.23 26.69
C GLY A 46 -6.57 -12.08 26.19
N ALA A 47 -7.23 -10.98 26.53
CA ALA A 47 -8.59 -10.71 26.08
C ALA A 47 -8.66 -10.54 24.55
N PHE A 48 -7.78 -9.71 23.98
CA PHE A 48 -7.76 -9.47 22.54
C PHE A 48 -7.32 -10.71 21.76
N GLY A 49 -6.19 -11.32 22.15
CA GLY A 49 -5.65 -12.51 21.51
C GLY A 49 -6.60 -13.71 21.60
N GLY A 50 -7.25 -13.91 22.75
CA GLY A 50 -8.27 -14.93 22.94
C GLY A 50 -9.50 -14.72 22.05
N GLY A 51 -9.99 -13.48 21.95
CA GLY A 51 -11.10 -13.13 21.07
C GLY A 51 -10.77 -13.36 19.59
N VAL A 52 -9.59 -12.94 19.15
CA VAL A 52 -9.11 -13.15 17.78
C VAL A 52 -8.93 -14.64 17.47
N ALA A 53 -8.33 -15.41 18.39
CA ALA A 53 -8.15 -16.84 18.22
C ALA A 53 -9.49 -17.57 18.11
N LEU A 54 -10.45 -17.23 18.98
CA LEU A 54 -11.80 -17.79 18.93
C LEU A 54 -12.49 -17.47 17.60
N LEU A 55 -12.38 -16.23 17.11
CA LEU A 55 -12.93 -15.82 15.83
C LEU A 55 -12.34 -16.65 14.67
N MET A 56 -11.02 -16.82 14.63
CA MET A 56 -10.35 -17.61 13.60
C MET A 56 -10.76 -19.09 13.65
N VAL A 57 -10.82 -19.69 14.85
CA VAL A 57 -11.26 -21.08 15.03
C VAL A 57 -12.72 -21.25 14.59
N ALA A 58 -13.60 -20.33 14.97
CA ALA A 58 -15.01 -20.35 14.58
C ALA A 58 -15.16 -20.24 13.05
N ALA A 59 -14.44 -19.32 12.41
CA ALA A 59 -14.47 -19.17 10.96
C ALA A 59 -14.00 -20.43 10.23
N VAL A 60 -12.92 -21.08 10.70
CA VAL A 60 -12.44 -22.34 10.13
C VAL A 60 -13.44 -23.48 10.36
N ALA A 61 -14.05 -23.56 11.55
CA ALA A 61 -15.06 -24.57 11.85
C ALA A 61 -16.29 -24.43 10.93
N VAL A 62 -16.78 -23.20 10.73
CA VAL A 62 -17.84 -22.89 9.76
C VAL A 62 -17.40 -23.25 8.34
N GLY A 63 -16.18 -22.87 7.95
CA GLY A 63 -15.61 -23.20 6.64
C GLY A 63 -15.58 -24.69 6.37
N LYS A 64 -15.13 -25.51 7.32
CA LYS A 64 -15.13 -26.99 7.21
C LYS A 64 -16.55 -27.58 7.22
N LYS A 65 -17.50 -26.93 7.91
CA LYS A 65 -18.90 -27.37 7.92
C LYS A 65 -19.54 -27.14 6.55
N VAL A 66 -19.33 -25.97 5.94
CA VAL A 66 -19.94 -25.54 4.67
C VAL A 66 -19.22 -26.14 3.46
N ASN A 67 -17.89 -26.13 3.44
CA ASN A 67 -17.07 -26.69 2.37
C ASN A 67 -16.32 -27.93 2.85
N LYS A 68 -16.88 -29.11 2.58
CA LYS A 68 -16.29 -30.40 2.95
C LYS A 68 -14.96 -30.70 2.25
N ARG A 69 -14.64 -29.97 1.18
CA ARG A 69 -13.38 -30.09 0.42
C ARG A 69 -12.30 -29.10 0.88
N LEU A 70 -12.54 -28.35 1.96
CA LEU A 70 -11.61 -27.35 2.46
C LEU A 70 -10.32 -28.03 2.96
N THR A 71 -9.22 -27.78 2.25
CA THR A 71 -7.91 -28.32 2.63
C THR A 71 -7.35 -27.60 3.86
N TRP A 72 -6.34 -28.18 4.52
CA TRP A 72 -5.67 -27.52 5.64
C TRP A 72 -4.98 -26.21 5.24
N LYS A 73 -4.46 -26.13 4.01
CA LYS A 73 -3.86 -24.90 3.46
C LYS A 73 -4.91 -23.81 3.27
N ASP A 74 -6.09 -24.19 2.78
CA ASP A 74 -7.21 -23.26 2.59
C ASP A 74 -7.82 -22.84 3.93
N ALA A 75 -7.82 -23.72 4.94
CA ALA A 75 -8.18 -23.38 6.30
C ALA A 75 -7.21 -22.35 6.90
N GLY A 76 -5.90 -22.49 6.66
CA GLY A 76 -4.90 -21.49 7.04
C GLY A 76 -5.13 -20.13 6.37
N ALA A 77 -5.40 -20.12 5.06
CA ALA A 77 -5.74 -18.90 4.32
C ALA A 77 -7.06 -18.28 4.81
N LEU A 78 -8.06 -19.10 5.14
CA LEU A 78 -9.33 -18.64 5.73
C LEU A 78 -9.11 -17.97 7.07
N ALA A 79 -8.31 -18.59 7.95
CA ALA A 79 -7.96 -18.02 9.24
C ALA A 79 -7.22 -16.68 9.08
N TRP A 80 -6.26 -16.61 8.16
CA TRP A 80 -5.53 -15.39 7.82
C TRP A 80 -6.45 -14.26 7.34
N PHE A 81 -7.30 -14.52 6.35
CA PHE A 81 -8.20 -13.48 5.84
C PHE A 81 -9.31 -13.08 6.84
N THR A 82 -9.71 -13.99 7.73
CA THR A 82 -10.59 -13.65 8.84
C THR A 82 -9.88 -12.72 9.83
N LEU A 83 -8.63 -13.02 10.19
CA LEU A 83 -7.79 -12.17 11.03
C LEU A 83 -7.64 -10.77 10.41
N CYS A 84 -7.22 -10.69 9.14
CA CYS A 84 -7.07 -9.42 8.44
C CYS A 84 -8.39 -8.64 8.37
N GLY A 85 -9.50 -9.31 8.02
CA GLY A 85 -10.81 -8.66 7.98
C GLY A 85 -11.21 -8.06 9.32
N PHE A 86 -10.96 -8.77 10.43
CA PHE A 86 -11.20 -8.26 11.77
C PHE A 86 -10.27 -7.10 12.14
N LEU A 87 -8.95 -7.26 11.95
CA LEU A 87 -7.99 -6.23 12.30
C LEU A 87 -8.25 -4.95 11.52
N HIS A 88 -8.44 -5.03 10.20
CA HIS A 88 -8.69 -3.84 9.38
C HIS A 88 -10.04 -3.20 9.68
N CYS A 89 -11.13 -3.95 9.66
CA CYS A 89 -12.46 -3.35 9.82
C CYS A 89 -12.74 -2.90 11.26
N VAL A 90 -12.24 -3.62 12.26
CA VAL A 90 -12.58 -3.41 13.67
C VAL A 90 -11.45 -2.73 14.42
N PHE A 91 -10.24 -3.29 14.40
CA PHE A 91 -9.13 -2.77 15.22
C PHE A 91 -8.58 -1.45 14.67
N GLU A 92 -8.24 -1.40 13.38
CA GLU A 92 -7.79 -0.19 12.67
C GLU A 92 -8.95 0.77 12.45
N GLY A 93 -10.16 0.27 12.18
CA GLY A 93 -11.38 1.09 12.16
C GLY A 93 -11.62 1.83 13.48
N TYR A 94 -11.38 1.16 14.61
CA TYR A 94 -11.42 1.79 15.93
C TYR A 94 -10.39 2.92 16.05
N PHE A 95 -9.15 2.72 15.58
CA PHE A 95 -8.13 3.78 15.56
C PHE A 95 -8.58 4.96 14.70
N VAL A 96 -9.00 4.73 13.45
CA VAL A 96 -9.44 5.78 12.52
C VAL A 96 -10.59 6.61 13.09
N LEU A 97 -11.54 5.99 13.79
CA LEU A 97 -12.67 6.71 14.40
C LEU A 97 -12.30 7.44 15.68
N ASN A 98 -11.26 7.01 16.40
CA ASN A 98 -10.94 7.52 17.74
C ASN A 98 -9.59 8.25 17.84
N HIS A 99 -8.81 8.36 16.76
CA HIS A 99 -7.41 8.80 16.77
C HIS A 99 -7.16 10.07 17.60
N ALA A 100 -8.04 11.07 17.50
CA ALA A 100 -7.92 12.35 18.21
C ALA A 100 -8.11 12.26 19.74
N THR A 101 -8.76 11.21 20.23
CA THR A 101 -9.10 11.03 21.66
C THR A 101 -8.53 9.74 22.24
N LEU A 102 -7.82 8.96 21.44
CA LEU A 102 -7.35 7.61 21.74
C LEU A 102 -6.47 7.57 23.00
N ALA A 103 -5.58 8.56 23.15
CA ALA A 103 -4.63 8.62 24.25
C ALA A 103 -5.26 8.70 25.64
N GLY A 104 -6.50 9.21 25.74
CA GLY A 104 -7.24 9.30 27.01
C GLY A 104 -8.20 8.15 27.29
N LYS A 105 -8.48 7.31 26.28
CA LYS A 105 -9.46 6.22 26.40
C LYS A 105 -8.92 5.03 27.19
N GLN A 106 -9.84 4.27 27.79
CA GLN A 106 -9.54 3.18 28.72
C GLN A 106 -10.26 1.86 28.41
N ASP A 107 -10.98 1.75 27.29
CA ASP A 107 -11.46 0.45 26.83
C ASP A 107 -10.30 -0.42 26.30
N ILE A 108 -10.55 -1.71 26.12
CA ILE A 108 -9.53 -2.70 25.74
C ILE A 108 -8.85 -2.33 24.40
N PHE A 109 -9.59 -1.81 23.43
CA PHE A 109 -9.04 -1.42 22.13
C PHE A 109 -8.09 -0.24 22.27
N ALA A 110 -8.51 0.81 22.98
CA ALA A 110 -7.65 1.95 23.26
C ALA A 110 -6.38 1.57 24.03
N GLN A 111 -6.50 0.70 25.04
CA GLN A 111 -5.35 0.26 25.82
C GLN A 111 -4.37 -0.58 25.00
N LEU A 112 -4.87 -1.43 24.09
CA LEU A 112 -4.02 -2.18 23.17
C LEU A 112 -3.33 -1.27 22.15
N TRP A 113 -4.04 -0.27 21.61
CA TRP A 113 -3.42 0.73 20.74
C TRP A 113 -2.35 1.57 21.45
N LYS A 114 -2.60 1.97 22.71
CA LYS A 114 -1.61 2.68 23.52
C LYS A 114 -0.36 1.84 23.78
N GLU A 115 -0.52 0.54 23.96
CA GLU A 115 0.60 -0.40 24.10
C GLU A 115 1.37 -0.55 22.78
N TYR A 116 0.67 -0.79 21.68
CA TYR A 116 1.29 -0.93 20.36
C TYR A 116 2.00 0.36 19.94
N ALA A 117 1.46 1.53 20.27
CA ALA A 117 2.10 2.81 19.95
C ALA A 117 3.44 3.06 20.68
N LEU A 118 3.83 2.22 21.63
CA LEU A 118 5.19 2.24 22.18
C LEU A 118 6.23 1.84 21.11
N SER A 119 5.83 1.03 20.12
CA SER A 119 6.68 0.67 18.98
C SER A 119 6.60 1.67 17.84
N ASP A 120 5.48 2.38 17.71
CA ASP A 120 5.32 3.47 16.76
C ASP A 120 4.36 4.53 17.29
N SER A 121 4.94 5.60 17.81
CA SER A 121 4.22 6.66 18.50
C SER A 121 3.38 7.54 17.59
N ARG A 122 3.49 7.40 16.26
CA ARG A 122 2.66 8.10 15.28
C ARG A 122 1.16 7.85 15.48
N TYR A 123 0.80 6.68 16.02
CA TYR A 123 -0.57 6.35 16.41
C TYR A 123 -1.12 7.20 17.57
N MET A 124 -0.27 7.83 18.38
CA MET A 124 -0.69 8.69 19.50
C MET A 124 -0.69 10.17 19.14
N THR A 125 -0.13 10.52 17.98
CA THR A 125 -0.01 11.90 17.52
C THR A 125 -0.84 12.21 16.29
N SER A 126 -1.73 11.29 15.89
CA SER A 126 -2.58 11.44 14.69
C SER A 126 -1.78 11.73 13.42
N ASP A 127 -0.68 10.99 13.21
CA ASP A 127 0.16 11.17 12.02
C ASP A 127 -0.67 11.02 10.73
N PRO A 128 -0.61 11.98 9.79
CA PRO A 128 -1.43 11.95 8.58
C PRO A 128 -1.21 10.72 7.71
N PHE A 129 0.03 10.21 7.61
CA PHE A 129 0.30 9.01 6.84
C PHE A 129 -0.36 7.80 7.48
N MET A 130 -0.25 7.66 8.80
CA MET A 130 -0.92 6.58 9.53
C MET A 130 -2.44 6.65 9.35
N LEU A 131 -3.05 7.83 9.49
CA LEU A 131 -4.50 7.98 9.24
C LEU A 131 -4.89 7.61 7.81
N CYS A 132 -4.09 7.97 6.80
CA CYS A 132 -4.37 7.63 5.42
C CYS A 132 -4.28 6.12 5.17
N ILE A 133 -3.21 5.46 5.62
CA ILE A 133 -3.00 4.04 5.34
C ILE A 133 -4.01 3.18 6.10
N GLU A 134 -4.31 3.51 7.36
CA GLU A 134 -5.34 2.81 8.14
C GLU A 134 -6.75 3.10 7.62
N SER A 135 -7.01 4.27 7.04
CA SER A 135 -8.30 4.50 6.36
C SER A 135 -8.43 3.64 5.11
N LEU A 136 -7.34 3.46 4.35
CA LEU A 136 -7.35 2.57 3.17
C LEU A 136 -7.54 1.11 3.57
N THR A 137 -6.90 0.66 4.65
CA THR A 137 -7.08 -0.71 5.14
C THR A 137 -8.53 -0.96 5.53
N VAL A 138 -9.17 -0.03 6.26
CA VAL A 138 -10.58 -0.10 6.68
C VAL A 138 -11.52 -0.12 5.47
N LEU A 139 -11.33 0.80 4.51
CA LEU A 139 -12.26 0.98 3.40
C LEU A 139 -12.09 -0.04 2.28
N THR A 140 -10.91 -0.67 2.17
CA THR A 140 -10.59 -1.55 1.04
C THR A 140 -10.10 -2.93 1.46
N TRP A 141 -9.02 -3.01 2.23
CA TRP A 141 -8.35 -4.30 2.50
C TRP A 141 -9.12 -5.17 3.48
N GLY A 142 -9.80 -4.57 4.46
CA GLY A 142 -10.70 -5.26 5.38
C GLY A 142 -11.88 -5.91 4.66
N PRO A 143 -12.70 -5.14 3.91
CA PRO A 143 -13.79 -5.69 3.12
C PRO A 143 -13.34 -6.76 2.10
N LEU A 144 -12.21 -6.55 1.42
CA LEU A 144 -11.66 -7.54 0.49
C LEU A 144 -11.14 -8.80 1.20
N SER A 145 -10.62 -8.67 2.43
CA SER A 145 -10.22 -9.83 3.23
C SER A 145 -11.43 -10.66 3.63
N LEU A 146 -12.53 -10.02 4.05
CA LEU A 146 -13.79 -10.71 4.34
C LEU A 146 -14.36 -11.38 3.07
N LEU A 147 -14.25 -10.71 1.91
CA LEU A 147 -14.63 -11.29 0.62
C LEU A 147 -13.79 -12.52 0.26
N ALA A 148 -12.48 -12.49 0.51
CA ALA A 148 -11.60 -13.62 0.30
C ALA A 148 -11.97 -14.80 1.22
N ALA A 149 -12.23 -14.53 2.51
CA ALA A 149 -12.71 -15.52 3.47
C ALA A 149 -14.03 -16.16 3.02
N TYR A 150 -15.00 -15.33 2.62
CA TYR A 150 -16.28 -15.79 2.05
C TYR A 150 -16.07 -16.66 0.81
N ALA A 151 -15.23 -16.24 -0.14
CA ALA A 151 -14.94 -16.99 -1.35
C ALA A 151 -14.31 -18.35 -1.05
N ILE A 152 -13.42 -18.44 -0.04
CA ILE A 152 -12.84 -19.72 0.42
C ILE A 152 -13.94 -20.63 0.99
N ILE A 153 -14.81 -20.11 1.86
CA ILE A 153 -15.93 -20.86 2.45
C ILE A 153 -16.88 -21.37 1.36
N ARG A 154 -17.14 -20.59 0.31
CA ARG A 154 -18.03 -20.96 -0.80
C ARG A 154 -17.35 -21.81 -1.87
N GLY A 155 -16.04 -22.04 -1.78
CA GLY A 155 -15.28 -22.73 -2.82
C GLY A 155 -15.20 -21.97 -4.15
N ASN A 156 -15.32 -20.63 -4.12
CA ASN A 156 -15.19 -19.78 -5.31
C ASN A 156 -13.72 -19.43 -5.56
N THR A 157 -13.06 -20.24 -6.39
CA THR A 157 -11.64 -20.11 -6.72
C THR A 157 -11.30 -18.77 -7.38
N SER A 158 -12.11 -18.30 -8.35
CA SER A 158 -11.82 -17.07 -9.08
C SER A 158 -11.87 -15.84 -8.17
N LEU A 159 -12.96 -15.69 -7.42
CA LEU A 159 -13.14 -14.56 -6.52
C LEU A 159 -12.09 -14.56 -5.39
N ARG A 160 -11.78 -15.74 -4.84
CA ARG A 160 -10.72 -15.92 -3.86
C ARG A 160 -9.40 -15.36 -4.36
N HIS A 161 -8.92 -15.82 -5.52
CA HIS A 161 -7.58 -15.45 -5.99
C HIS A 161 -7.49 -13.98 -6.45
N ILE A 162 -8.59 -13.39 -6.92
CA ILE A 162 -8.66 -11.94 -7.20
C ILE A 162 -8.51 -11.15 -5.90
N ALA A 163 -9.38 -11.39 -4.91
CA ALA A 163 -9.35 -10.69 -3.64
C ALA A 163 -8.02 -10.92 -2.89
N GLN A 164 -7.54 -12.17 -2.84
CA GLN A 164 -6.26 -12.55 -2.25
C GLN A 164 -5.09 -11.81 -2.89
N THR A 165 -5.07 -11.67 -4.23
CA THR A 165 -4.00 -10.94 -4.94
C THR A 165 -4.01 -9.47 -4.58
N ILE A 166 -5.18 -8.81 -4.64
CA ILE A 166 -5.32 -7.38 -4.35
C ILE A 166 -4.90 -7.07 -2.91
N VAL A 167 -5.43 -7.83 -1.94
CA VAL A 167 -5.10 -7.63 -0.52
C VAL A 167 -3.61 -7.90 -0.27
N SER A 168 -3.04 -8.97 -0.87
CA SER A 168 -1.64 -9.29 -0.63
C SER A 168 -0.69 -8.22 -1.16
N VAL A 169 -0.99 -7.65 -2.33
CA VAL A 169 -0.22 -6.50 -2.86
C VAL A 169 -0.41 -5.28 -1.97
N GLY A 170 -1.63 -5.01 -1.52
CA GLY A 170 -1.94 -3.94 -0.58
C GLY A 170 -1.11 -4.03 0.71
N HIS A 171 -1.08 -5.20 1.35
CA HIS A 171 -0.28 -5.43 2.56
C HIS A 171 1.20 -5.21 2.34
N LEU A 172 1.79 -5.79 1.28
CA LEU A 172 3.20 -5.62 0.95
C LEU A 172 3.56 -4.16 0.67
N TYR A 173 2.68 -3.44 -0.01
CA TYR A 173 2.88 -2.03 -0.30
C TYR A 173 2.74 -1.17 0.97
N GLY A 174 1.69 -1.39 1.75
CA GLY A 174 1.44 -0.69 3.00
C GLY A 174 2.57 -0.86 4.00
N VAL A 175 3.03 -2.09 4.22
CA VAL A 175 4.12 -2.36 5.16
C VAL A 175 5.47 -1.80 4.67
N ALA A 176 5.71 -1.78 3.36
CA ALA A 176 6.89 -1.12 2.79
C ALA A 176 6.87 0.39 3.03
N LEU A 177 5.71 1.05 2.87
CA LEU A 177 5.57 2.47 3.19
C LEU A 177 5.64 2.73 4.70
N TYR A 178 5.06 1.84 5.52
CA TYR A 178 5.11 1.94 6.97
C TYR A 178 6.55 1.93 7.49
N PHE A 179 7.35 0.93 7.06
CA PHE A 179 8.76 0.85 7.41
C PHE A 179 9.57 1.98 6.78
N GLY A 180 9.32 2.27 5.50
CA GLY A 180 10.03 3.30 4.75
C GLY A 180 9.87 4.68 5.37
N THR A 181 8.65 5.10 5.67
CA THR A 181 8.37 6.43 6.25
C THR A 181 9.06 6.60 7.60
N CYS A 182 9.01 5.61 8.48
CA CYS A 182 9.76 5.63 9.74
C CYS A 182 11.27 5.73 9.50
N PHE A 183 11.81 4.87 8.65
CA PHE A 183 13.24 4.86 8.33
C PHE A 183 13.72 6.20 7.75
N PHE A 184 12.98 6.79 6.82
CA PHE A 184 13.35 8.06 6.20
C PHE A 184 13.27 9.22 7.20
N GLN A 185 12.26 9.23 8.08
CA GLN A 185 12.14 10.26 9.13
C GLN A 185 13.30 10.17 10.13
N GLU A 186 13.70 8.96 10.52
CA GLU A 186 14.85 8.76 11.40
C GLU A 186 16.16 9.13 10.69
N LYS A 187 16.39 8.63 9.48
CA LYS A 187 17.65 8.80 8.76
C LYS A 187 17.91 10.25 8.34
N PHE A 188 16.90 10.96 7.88
CA PHE A 188 17.06 12.30 7.29
C PHE A 188 16.68 13.43 8.26
N ARG A 189 15.84 13.17 9.26
CA ARG A 189 15.38 14.20 10.22
C ARG A 189 15.77 13.89 11.66
N GLY A 190 16.36 12.74 11.94
CA GLY A 190 16.74 12.33 13.30
C GLY A 190 15.53 12.07 14.20
N ILE A 191 14.34 11.85 13.63
CA ILE A 191 13.11 11.64 14.38
C ILE A 191 12.84 10.14 14.48
N SER A 192 12.97 9.59 15.68
CA SER A 192 12.53 8.23 15.98
C SER A 192 11.14 8.25 16.59
N TYR A 193 10.27 7.36 16.13
CA TYR A 193 8.90 7.17 16.65
C TYR A 193 8.76 5.93 17.53
N SER A 194 9.78 5.07 17.58
CA SER A 194 9.81 3.91 18.47
C SER A 194 10.49 4.29 19.78
N ARG A 195 10.04 3.67 20.86
CA ARG A 195 10.86 3.58 22.06
C ARG A 195 12.19 2.85 21.77
N PRO A 196 13.30 3.25 22.43
CA PRO A 196 14.64 2.73 22.13
C PRO A 196 14.88 1.30 22.63
N GLU A 197 14.05 0.78 23.54
CA GLU A 197 14.20 -0.58 24.03
C GLU A 197 13.99 -1.62 22.92
N THR A 198 14.84 -2.65 22.91
CA THR A 198 14.83 -3.73 21.91
C THR A 198 13.46 -4.36 21.73
N LEU A 199 12.70 -4.51 22.81
CA LEU A 199 11.33 -5.05 22.80
C LEU A 199 10.43 -4.29 21.82
N TYR A 200 10.40 -2.96 21.90
CA TYR A 200 9.46 -2.17 21.12
C TYR A 200 9.87 -2.09 19.66
N TYR A 201 11.16 -1.95 19.36
CA TYR A 201 11.57 -1.90 17.96
C TYR A 201 11.56 -3.27 17.27
N TRP A 202 12.17 -4.30 17.88
CA TRP A 202 12.36 -5.58 17.20
C TRP A 202 11.18 -6.54 17.35
N VAL A 203 10.57 -6.61 18.54
CA VAL A 203 9.45 -7.52 18.75
C VAL A 203 8.15 -6.90 18.26
N TYR A 204 7.86 -5.66 18.65
CA TYR A 204 6.58 -5.03 18.28
C TYR A 204 6.65 -4.46 16.87
N TYR A 205 7.52 -3.50 16.61
CA TYR A 205 7.56 -2.80 15.33
C TYR A 205 7.98 -3.74 14.18
N ALA A 206 9.10 -4.46 14.28
CA ALA A 206 9.50 -5.39 13.21
C ALA A 206 8.74 -6.73 13.28
N GLY A 207 8.72 -7.35 14.46
CA GLY A 207 8.20 -8.71 14.65
C GLY A 207 6.70 -8.84 14.44
N MET A 208 5.88 -7.95 15.01
CA MET A 208 4.43 -8.01 14.83
C MET A 208 3.98 -7.62 13.42
N ASN A 209 4.77 -6.83 12.67
CA ASN A 209 4.47 -6.48 11.28
C ASN A 209 5.00 -7.51 10.26
N ALA A 210 5.98 -8.36 10.63
CA ALA A 210 6.55 -9.37 9.74
C ALA A 210 5.51 -10.33 9.10
N PRO A 211 4.42 -10.76 9.77
CA PRO A 211 3.38 -11.57 9.15
C PRO A 211 2.74 -10.93 7.90
N TRP A 212 2.58 -9.59 7.89
CA TRP A 212 2.05 -8.83 6.74
C TRP A 212 3.04 -8.69 5.59
N VAL A 213 4.29 -9.10 5.78
CA VAL A 213 5.25 -9.31 4.69
C VAL A 213 5.18 -10.76 4.22
N ILE A 214 5.35 -11.71 5.14
CA ILE A 214 5.61 -13.12 4.82
C ILE A 214 4.36 -13.80 4.24
N VAL A 215 3.21 -13.69 4.92
CA VAL A 215 2.00 -14.41 4.52
C VAL A 215 1.45 -13.86 3.19
N PRO A 216 1.31 -12.53 3.01
CA PRO A 216 0.94 -11.95 1.72
C PRO A 216 1.87 -12.34 0.57
N ALA A 217 3.19 -12.37 0.76
CA ALA A 217 4.12 -12.80 -0.28
C ALA A 217 3.86 -14.26 -0.73
N ILE A 218 3.67 -15.17 0.23
CA ILE A 218 3.35 -16.58 -0.07
C ILE A 218 2.01 -16.69 -0.81
N LEU A 219 0.98 -16.00 -0.32
CA LEU A 219 -0.36 -16.01 -0.91
C LEU A 219 -0.41 -15.38 -2.30
N LEU A 220 0.42 -14.37 -2.55
CA LEU A 220 0.56 -13.74 -3.86
C LEU A 220 1.24 -14.68 -4.86
N ILE A 221 2.31 -15.36 -4.46
CA ILE A 221 2.97 -16.39 -5.29
C ILE A 221 1.99 -17.52 -5.60
N GLN A 222 1.22 -17.97 -4.59
CA GLN A 222 0.20 -19.01 -4.77
C GLN A 222 -0.84 -18.57 -5.81
N SER A 223 -1.46 -17.39 -5.64
CA SER A 223 -2.48 -16.90 -6.57
C SER A 223 -1.92 -16.68 -7.97
N SER A 224 -0.71 -16.15 -8.09
CA SER A 224 -0.03 -15.95 -9.37
C SER A 224 0.16 -17.27 -10.12
N ARG A 225 0.53 -18.36 -9.43
CA ARG A 225 0.66 -19.69 -10.04
C ARG A 225 -0.69 -20.22 -10.50
N THR A 226 -1.72 -20.13 -9.68
CA THR A 226 -3.08 -20.60 -10.03
C THR A 226 -3.65 -19.82 -11.22
N ILE A 227 -3.52 -18.49 -11.23
CA ILE A 227 -3.97 -17.65 -12.33
C ILE A 227 -3.24 -18.00 -13.64
N LYS A 228 -1.91 -18.14 -13.60
CA LYS A 228 -1.11 -18.55 -14.77
C LYS A 228 -1.54 -19.90 -15.32
N GLN A 229 -1.79 -20.88 -14.45
CA GLN A 229 -2.27 -22.21 -14.85
C GLN A 229 -3.66 -22.13 -15.51
N GLY A 230 -4.60 -21.38 -14.92
CA GLY A 230 -5.93 -21.18 -15.48
C GLY A 230 -5.89 -20.54 -16.88
N LEU A 231 -5.07 -19.50 -17.06
CA LEU A 231 -4.88 -18.83 -18.36
C LEU A 231 -4.21 -19.75 -19.39
N SER A 232 -3.24 -20.58 -18.98
CA SER A 232 -2.60 -21.56 -19.87
C SER A 232 -3.61 -22.57 -20.41
N VAL A 233 -4.50 -23.09 -19.56
CA VAL A 233 -5.56 -24.03 -19.98
C VAL A 233 -6.53 -23.33 -20.95
N LEU A 234 -6.95 -22.10 -20.64
CA LEU A 234 -7.84 -21.33 -21.51
C LEU A 234 -7.24 -21.13 -22.91
N ASN A 235 -5.95 -20.79 -22.98
CA ASN A 235 -5.25 -20.61 -24.25
C ASN A 235 -5.16 -21.91 -25.06
N LYS A 236 -4.88 -23.05 -24.41
CA LYS A 236 -4.87 -24.37 -25.07
C LYS A 236 -6.23 -24.74 -25.64
N VAL A 237 -7.30 -24.57 -24.86
CA VAL A 237 -8.68 -24.84 -25.30
C VAL A 237 -9.06 -23.93 -26.48
N LYS A 238 -8.65 -22.66 -26.44
CA LYS A 238 -8.89 -21.72 -27.55
C LYS A 238 -8.16 -22.14 -28.83
N SER A 239 -6.91 -22.60 -28.73
CA SER A 239 -6.14 -23.12 -29.88
C SER A 239 -6.83 -24.34 -30.51
N MET A 240 -7.19 -25.33 -29.69
CA MET A 240 -7.87 -26.54 -30.16
C MET A 240 -9.20 -26.24 -30.86
N LYS A 241 -9.98 -25.27 -30.33
CA LYS A 241 -11.25 -24.87 -30.93
C LYS A 241 -11.06 -24.09 -32.23
N GLY A 242 -10.02 -23.26 -32.34
CA GLY A 242 -9.63 -22.55 -33.57
C GLY A 242 -9.22 -23.51 -34.70
N ASP A 243 -8.43 -24.52 -34.38
CA ASP A 243 -8.00 -25.55 -35.33
C ASP A 243 -9.17 -26.43 -35.81
N SER A 244 -10.12 -26.73 -34.91
CA SER A 244 -11.34 -27.50 -35.25
C SER A 244 -12.27 -26.75 -36.20
N THR A 245 -12.39 -25.42 -36.06
CA THR A 245 -13.18 -24.57 -36.98
C THR A 245 -12.48 -24.35 -38.32
N ALA A 246 -11.14 -24.32 -38.36
CA ALA A 246 -10.38 -24.24 -39.61
C ALA A 246 -10.42 -25.56 -40.40
N SER A 247 -10.38 -26.71 -39.71
CA SER A 247 -10.47 -28.03 -40.35
C SER A 247 -11.85 -28.34 -40.95
N SER A 248 -12.95 -27.90 -40.32
CA SER A 248 -14.31 -28.08 -40.88
C SER A 248 -14.60 -27.20 -42.11
N GLY A 249 -13.85 -26.13 -42.33
CA GLY A 249 -14.01 -25.26 -43.52
C GLY A 249 -13.24 -25.73 -44.77
N SER A 250 -12.29 -26.65 -44.63
CA SER A 250 -11.40 -27.08 -45.72
C SER A 250 -11.84 -28.35 -46.44
N SER A 251 -12.88 -29.06 -45.98
CA SER A 251 -13.27 -30.36 -46.52
C SER A 251 -14.38 -30.32 -47.60
N ILE A 252 -14.92 -29.15 -47.96
CA ILE A 252 -16.05 -29.05 -48.91
C ILE A 252 -15.61 -28.65 -50.34
N TYR A 253 -14.36 -28.22 -50.55
CA TYR A 253 -13.83 -27.92 -51.89
C TYR A 253 -12.48 -28.62 -52.11
N SER A 254 -12.51 -29.94 -52.29
CA SER A 254 -11.41 -30.66 -52.96
C SER A 254 -11.98 -31.83 -53.76
N GLY A 255 -12.91 -31.50 -54.66
CA GLY A 255 -13.40 -32.41 -55.67
C GLY A 255 -13.55 -31.65 -56.96
N LYS A 256 -12.68 -31.97 -57.93
CA LYS A 256 -12.79 -31.66 -59.36
C LYS A 256 -12.19 -30.32 -59.84
N ALA A 257 -10.96 -30.39 -60.33
CA ALA A 257 -10.57 -29.81 -61.62
C ALA A 257 -9.16 -30.29 -62.01
N GLU A 258 -9.10 -31.36 -62.82
CA GLU A 258 -8.00 -31.53 -63.76
C GLU A 258 -8.21 -30.58 -64.95
N SER A 259 -7.16 -29.87 -65.34
CA SER A 259 -6.54 -29.95 -66.67
C SER A 259 -6.07 -28.59 -67.23
N ILE A 260 -4.88 -28.69 -67.86
CA ILE A 260 -4.33 -27.89 -68.96
C ILE A 260 -3.33 -26.78 -68.61
N ARG A 261 -2.24 -26.85 -69.39
CA ARG A 261 -0.90 -26.27 -69.31
C ARG A 261 -0.80 -24.82 -69.81
N SER A 262 0.39 -24.28 -69.53
CA SER A 262 1.24 -23.36 -70.31
C SER A 262 0.78 -21.90 -70.42
N PHE A 263 1.64 -20.95 -70.08
CA PHE A 263 2.74 -20.43 -70.90
C PHE A 263 3.34 -19.17 -70.22
N ASP A 264 4.57 -18.89 -70.61
CA ASP A 264 5.51 -17.84 -70.19
C ASP A 264 5.01 -16.39 -70.43
N GLY A 265 5.58 -15.39 -69.74
CA GLY A 265 5.34 -13.98 -70.07
C GLY A 265 5.61 -12.96 -68.97
N SER A 266 6.79 -12.36 -69.04
CA SER A 266 7.31 -11.20 -68.31
C SER A 266 6.55 -9.87 -68.49
N GLU A 267 6.63 -9.03 -67.45
CA GLU A 267 6.62 -7.55 -67.40
C GLU A 267 5.47 -6.75 -68.08
N THR A 268 4.77 -5.91 -67.31
CA THR A 268 5.04 -4.45 -67.18
C THR A 268 3.92 -3.69 -66.42
N LYS A 269 4.36 -2.55 -65.90
CA LYS A 269 3.73 -1.54 -65.03
C LYS A 269 2.32 -1.07 -65.44
N SER A 270 1.53 -0.69 -64.43
CA SER A 270 0.59 0.44 -64.53
C SER A 270 0.46 1.16 -63.19
N SER A 271 0.46 2.48 -63.27
CA SER A 271 0.57 3.46 -62.19
C SER A 271 -0.77 4.15 -61.96
N SER A 272 -1.10 4.47 -60.71
CA SER A 272 -1.88 5.65 -60.27
C SER A 272 -2.24 5.47 -58.78
N ARG A 273 -2.36 6.46 -57.92
CA ARG A 273 -2.07 7.91 -57.92
C ARG A 273 -2.19 8.34 -56.45
N LYS A 274 -1.45 9.38 -56.11
CA LYS A 274 -1.38 10.20 -54.88
C LYS A 274 -2.61 10.16 -53.96
N ASP A 275 -2.37 10.19 -52.64
CA ASP A 275 -2.57 11.42 -51.87
C ASP A 275 -1.65 11.53 -50.64
N ARG A 276 -1.06 12.72 -50.52
CA ARG A 276 -0.19 13.21 -49.44
C ARG A 276 -1.06 14.05 -48.52
N GLU A 277 -1.02 13.80 -47.21
CA GLU A 277 -1.40 14.81 -46.23
C GLU A 277 -0.25 15.02 -45.24
N SER A 278 0.32 16.23 -45.29
CA SER A 278 1.40 16.70 -44.43
C SER A 278 0.83 17.34 -43.17
N LYS A 279 1.23 16.86 -41.99
CA LYS A 279 1.11 17.63 -40.74
C LYS A 279 2.51 17.98 -40.23
N ARG A 280 2.76 19.29 -40.21
CA ARG A 280 3.97 19.96 -39.72
C ARG A 280 4.04 19.85 -38.18
N GLU A 281 5.22 19.57 -37.65
CA GLU A 281 5.55 19.76 -36.23
C GLU A 281 5.78 21.26 -35.92
N PRO A 282 5.39 21.76 -34.73
CA PRO A 282 5.86 23.04 -34.22
C PRO A 282 7.09 22.90 -33.31
N SER A 283 8.00 23.85 -33.50
CA SER A 283 9.27 24.07 -32.80
C SER A 283 9.18 24.18 -31.28
N ARG A 284 10.16 23.57 -30.59
CA ARG A 284 10.49 23.84 -29.19
C ARG A 284 11.31 25.12 -29.11
N ASP A 285 10.70 26.19 -28.64
CA ASP A 285 11.44 27.19 -27.86
C ASP A 285 10.49 27.97 -26.95
N SER A 286 11.00 28.43 -25.81
CA SER A 286 10.34 29.29 -24.80
C SER A 286 9.33 28.68 -23.80
N ARG A 287 9.77 27.82 -22.86
CA ARG A 287 9.11 27.61 -21.55
C ARG A 287 10.10 27.20 -20.46
N ASP A 288 10.92 28.12 -19.97
CA ASP A 288 11.78 27.86 -18.80
C ASP A 288 11.73 28.94 -17.69
N GLY A 289 10.81 29.91 -17.79
CA GLY A 289 10.68 30.97 -16.76
C GLY A 289 9.71 30.64 -15.60
N SER A 290 8.61 29.91 -15.87
CA SER A 290 7.46 29.89 -14.94
C SER A 290 7.49 28.82 -13.84
N LYS A 291 8.42 27.86 -13.88
CA LYS A 291 8.49 26.77 -12.89
C LYS A 291 9.34 27.09 -11.66
N ARG A 292 10.28 28.04 -11.75
CA ARG A 292 11.13 28.42 -10.61
C ARG A 292 10.34 29.21 -9.57
N ASP A 293 9.48 30.11 -10.03
CA ASP A 293 8.77 31.05 -9.15
C ASP A 293 7.71 30.37 -8.27
N ARG A 294 7.06 29.30 -8.77
CA ARG A 294 6.08 28.53 -7.98
C ARG A 294 6.71 27.64 -6.91
N VAL A 295 7.97 27.22 -7.08
CA VAL A 295 8.67 26.39 -6.08
C VAL A 295 9.17 27.26 -4.92
N SER A 296 9.57 28.50 -5.19
CA SER A 296 9.94 29.49 -4.17
C SER A 296 8.75 29.92 -3.30
N GLU A 297 7.56 30.08 -3.89
CA GLU A 297 6.36 30.50 -3.17
C GLU A 297 5.82 29.39 -2.24
N GLN A 298 5.95 28.12 -2.63
CA GLN A 298 5.55 26.98 -1.82
C GLN A 298 6.54 26.66 -0.68
N ALA A 299 7.81 27.05 -0.83
CA ALA A 299 8.82 26.98 0.23
C ALA A 299 8.67 28.09 1.28
N ALA A 300 8.07 29.23 0.92
CA ALA A 300 7.79 30.33 1.84
C ALA A 300 6.63 29.98 2.80
N TYR A 301 5.67 29.17 2.35
CA TYR A 301 4.51 28.76 3.17
C TYR A 301 4.85 27.75 4.28
N LEU A 302 5.99 27.06 4.18
CA LEU A 302 6.44 26.06 5.17
C LEU A 302 7.36 26.65 6.26
N ARG A 303 7.63 27.96 6.20
CA ARG A 303 8.61 28.64 7.07
C ARG A 303 7.98 29.34 8.29
N ASP A 304 6.66 29.26 8.48
CA ASP A 304 5.92 30.07 9.47
C ASP A 304 5.32 29.28 10.66
N GLU A 305 5.63 27.98 10.80
CA GLU A 305 5.24 27.21 12.00
C GLU A 305 6.40 27.08 12.98
N GLY A 306 6.45 27.98 13.97
CA GLY A 306 7.51 28.07 14.96
C GLY A 306 7.81 26.78 15.76
N ARG A 307 9.01 26.20 15.53
CA ARG A 307 9.81 25.38 16.49
C ARG A 307 11.25 25.21 16.00
N PRO A 308 12.24 24.93 16.88
CA PRO A 308 13.64 25.34 16.68
C PRO A 308 14.32 24.63 15.50
N GLU A 309 14.67 25.42 14.49
CA GLU A 309 15.13 25.00 13.17
C GLU A 309 16.64 24.75 13.05
N SER A 310 17.47 25.06 14.06
CA SER A 310 18.90 25.27 13.81
C SER A 310 19.75 24.02 13.49
N ILE A 311 19.33 22.81 13.89
CA ILE A 311 20.13 21.58 13.65
C ILE A 311 19.66 20.83 12.40
N ALA A 312 18.36 20.87 12.12
CA ALA A 312 17.79 20.17 10.97
C ALA A 312 18.09 20.92 9.65
N GLU A 313 18.01 22.25 9.66
CA GLU A 313 18.38 23.08 8.50
C GLU A 313 19.86 22.92 8.16
N SER A 314 20.75 23.00 9.17
CA SER A 314 22.20 22.79 9.02
C SER A 314 22.54 21.46 8.33
N ARG A 315 21.81 20.38 8.63
CA ARG A 315 22.06 19.07 8.02
C ARG A 315 21.46 18.95 6.62
N TYR A 316 20.34 19.63 6.36
CA TYR A 316 19.69 19.61 5.05
C TYR A 316 20.46 20.47 4.03
N GLU A 317 20.96 21.64 4.46
CA GLU A 317 21.84 22.50 3.66
C GLU A 317 23.15 21.78 3.30
N ASN A 318 23.80 21.15 4.28
CA ASN A 318 25.00 20.32 4.04
C ASN A 318 24.77 19.19 3.02
N TRP A 319 23.57 18.60 3.00
CA TRP A 319 23.22 17.55 2.05
C TRP A 319 22.96 18.10 0.63
N GLU A 320 22.30 19.24 0.51
CA GLU A 320 22.09 19.92 -0.78
C GLU A 320 23.42 20.40 -1.39
N ASP A 321 24.32 20.95 -0.59
CA ASP A 321 25.66 21.37 -1.04
C ASP A 321 26.49 20.17 -1.52
N SER A 322 26.50 19.07 -0.75
CA SER A 322 27.17 17.82 -1.15
C SER A 322 26.63 17.26 -2.47
N ARG A 323 25.33 17.45 -2.73
CA ARG A 323 24.67 17.01 -3.96
C ARG A 323 24.98 17.92 -5.15
N ALA A 324 25.11 19.22 -4.92
CA ALA A 324 25.53 20.19 -5.92
C ALA A 324 26.97 19.93 -6.37
N ASP A 325 27.89 19.71 -5.42
CA ASP A 325 29.28 19.36 -5.69
C ASP A 325 29.41 18.06 -6.48
N ALA A 326 28.65 17.02 -6.10
CA ALA A 326 28.64 15.75 -6.83
C ALA A 326 28.17 15.92 -8.29
N ARG A 327 27.18 16.79 -8.54
CA ARG A 327 26.70 17.11 -9.89
C ARG A 327 27.75 17.88 -10.68
N GLU A 328 28.46 18.81 -10.05
CA GLU A 328 29.52 19.57 -10.71
C GLU A 328 30.72 18.70 -11.07
N GLN A 329 31.14 17.80 -10.16
CA GLN A 329 32.20 16.82 -10.44
C GLN A 329 31.82 15.88 -11.60
N LEU A 330 30.57 15.42 -11.65
CA LEU A 330 30.07 14.62 -12.77
C LEU A 330 30.02 15.41 -14.09
N ARG A 331 29.74 16.72 -14.03
CA ARG A 331 29.75 17.61 -15.19
C ARG A 331 31.18 17.79 -15.71
N LYS A 332 32.14 18.08 -14.82
CA LYS A 332 33.57 18.22 -15.15
C LYS A 332 34.16 16.93 -15.74
N LYS A 333 33.78 15.77 -15.20
CA LYS A 333 34.19 14.45 -15.71
C LYS A 333 33.60 14.11 -17.09
N LYS A 334 32.44 14.68 -17.46
CA LYS A 334 31.85 14.54 -18.80
C LYS A 334 32.50 15.47 -19.84
N THR A 335 32.93 16.67 -19.44
CA THR A 335 33.63 17.61 -20.33
C THR A 335 35.10 17.23 -20.55
N GLY A 336 35.81 16.73 -19.52
CA GLY A 336 37.21 16.28 -19.66
C GLY A 336 37.40 14.94 -20.39
N ARG A 337 36.32 14.34 -20.91
CA ARG A 337 36.37 13.08 -21.71
C ARG A 337 36.06 13.33 -23.20
N ARG A 338 35.95 14.61 -23.58
CA ARG A 338 35.64 15.09 -24.94
C ARG A 338 36.78 15.90 -25.57
N GLU A 339 37.93 15.96 -24.91
CA GLU A 339 39.19 16.46 -25.50
C GLU A 339 40.10 15.29 -25.89
#